data_AF-A0A660WPN9-F1
#
_entry.id   AF-A0A660WPN9-F1
#
_cell.length_a   1.000
_cell.length_b   1.000
_cell.length_c   1.000
_cell.angle_alpha   90.00
_cell.angle_beta   90.00
_cell.angle_gamma   90.00
#
_symmetry.space_group_name_H-M   'P 1'
#
loop_
_entity.id
_entity.type
_entity.pdbx_description
1 polymer ?
#
loop_
_entity_poly.entity_id
_entity_poly.type
_entity_poly.pdbx_seq_one_letter_code
_entity_poly.pdbx_strand_id
1 'polypeptide(L)'
;MVFIWDTKQRKTIHTSYPWEADQLIACAISPDGKLIGFGKDKYFLFDINTGKYKIKKWDGKRVNLCWAARGSFSGNRYFYGAIEENLFRLDIETNEVLILAKTSGTMLVRKVSEKHFLFDQEGSVKMIIIS
;
A
#
# COMPACT_ATOMS: atom_id res chain seq x y z
N MET A 1 -12.62 -7.38 -4.58
CA MET A 1 -13.21 -6.59 -5.68
C MET A 1 -12.62 -5.19 -5.65
N VAL A 2 -12.25 -4.66 -6.81
CA VAL A 2 -11.92 -3.24 -7.01
C VAL A 2 -12.96 -2.68 -7.96
N PHE A 3 -13.49 -1.49 -7.69
CA PHE A 3 -14.38 -0.80 -8.60
C PHE A 3 -13.96 0.65 -8.76
N ILE A 4 -14.18 1.18 -9.96
CA ILE A 4 -14.00 2.59 -10.27
C ILE A 4 -15.38 3.23 -10.30
N TRP A 5 -15.59 4.22 -9.45
CA TRP A 5 -16.84 4.96 -9.35
C TRP A 5 -16.65 6.35 -9.96
N ASP A 6 -17.49 6.69 -10.95
CA ASP A 6 -17.54 8.05 -11.50
C ASP A 6 -18.41 8.95 -10.61
N THR A 7 -17.80 9.98 -10.01
CA THR A 7 -18.48 10.88 -9.07
C THR A 7 -19.48 11.82 -9.75
N LYS A 8 -19.27 12.17 -11.02
CA LYS A 8 -20.18 13.02 -11.80
C LYS A 8 -21.42 12.24 -12.21
N GLN A 9 -21.23 11.03 -12.72
CA GLN A 9 -22.31 10.14 -13.18
C GLN A 9 -22.97 9.36 -12.03
N ARG A 10 -22.36 9.38 -10.84
CA ARG A 10 -22.81 8.66 -9.63
C ARG A 10 -23.04 7.16 -9.86
N LYS A 11 -22.16 6.52 -10.63
CA LYS A 11 -22.25 5.08 -10.93
C LYS A 11 -20.88 4.43 -11.02
N THR A 12 -20.86 3.12 -10.82
CA THR A 12 -19.69 2.29 -11.13
C THR A 12 -19.49 2.24 -12.65
N ILE A 13 -18.28 2.57 -13.10
CA ILE A 13 -17.90 2.55 -14.52
C ILE A 13 -16.98 1.38 -14.87
N HIS A 14 -16.38 0.74 -13.85
CA HIS A 14 -15.57 -0.46 -14.04
C HIS A 14 -15.55 -1.28 -12.75
N THR A 15 -15.56 -2.60 -12.89
CA THR A 15 -15.39 -3.55 -11.79
C THR A 15 -14.35 -4.57 -12.21
N SER A 16 -13.41 -4.86 -11.32
CA SER A 16 -12.39 -5.88 -11.51
C SER A 16 -12.27 -6.76 -10.27
N TYR A 17 -11.94 -8.03 -10.51
CA TYR A 17 -11.65 -9.03 -9.50
C TYR A 17 -10.20 -9.47 -9.68
N PRO A 18 -9.23 -8.56 -9.43
CA PRO A 18 -7.83 -8.83 -9.74
C PRO A 18 -7.28 -10.02 -8.95
N TRP A 19 -7.91 -10.35 -7.84
CA TRP A 19 -7.54 -11.49 -7.04
C TRP A 19 -8.72 -11.92 -6.19
N GLU A 20 -9.00 -13.22 -6.17
CA GLU A 20 -9.84 -13.86 -5.16
C GLU A 20 -9.02 -14.00 -3.86
N ALA A 21 -9.11 -12.97 -3.03
CA ALA A 21 -8.44 -12.91 -1.75
C ALA A 21 -9.47 -13.07 -0.64
N ASP A 22 -9.20 -13.94 0.33
CA ASP A 22 -10.04 -14.06 1.53
C ASP A 22 -10.12 -12.72 2.28
N GLN A 23 -9.03 -11.94 2.26
CA GLN A 23 -8.94 -10.63 2.91
C GLN A 23 -7.99 -9.68 2.14
N LEU A 24 -8.49 -8.47 1.84
CA LEU A 24 -7.67 -7.34 1.37
C LEU A 24 -7.34 -6.45 2.58
N ILE A 25 -6.05 -6.25 2.86
CA ILE A 25 -5.54 -5.68 4.12
C ILE A 25 -5.12 -4.22 3.95
N ALA A 26 -4.81 -3.80 2.73
CA ALA A 26 -4.37 -2.44 2.42
C ALA A 26 -4.69 -2.07 0.99
N CYS A 27 -4.90 -0.77 0.75
CA CYS A 27 -4.92 -0.20 -0.57
C CYS A 27 -4.31 1.21 -0.60
N ALA A 28 -3.55 1.52 -1.64
CA ALA A 28 -3.14 2.88 -1.96
C ALA A 28 -3.07 3.07 -3.47
N ILE A 29 -3.33 4.29 -3.92
CA ILE A 29 -3.27 4.66 -5.34
C ILE A 29 -2.07 5.58 -5.55
N SER A 30 -1.24 5.28 -6.55
CA SER A 30 -0.18 6.19 -7.02
C SER A 30 -0.75 7.34 -7.86
N PRO A 31 -0.02 8.45 -8.02
CA PRO A 31 -0.46 9.57 -8.86
C PRO A 31 -0.84 9.19 -10.30
N ASP A 32 -0.19 8.19 -10.90
CA ASP A 32 -0.50 7.69 -12.24
C ASP A 32 -1.63 6.64 -12.30
N GLY A 33 -2.30 6.37 -11.17
CA GLY A 33 -3.46 5.49 -11.13
C GLY A 33 -3.13 4.01 -11.01
N LYS A 34 -1.95 3.64 -10.48
CA LYS A 34 -1.69 2.27 -10.03
C LYS A 34 -2.20 2.08 -8.61
N LEU A 35 -3.19 1.20 -8.46
CA LEU A 35 -3.67 0.73 -7.18
C LEU A 35 -2.82 -0.47 -6.74
N ILE A 36 -2.23 -0.38 -5.55
CA ILE A 36 -1.63 -1.53 -4.88
C ILE A 36 -2.60 -2.07 -3.83
N GLY A 37 -2.70 -3.39 -3.73
CA GLY A 37 -3.47 -4.03 -2.68
C GLY A 37 -2.77 -5.25 -2.10
N PHE A 38 -2.71 -5.36 -0.77
CA PHE A 38 -2.02 -6.44 -0.06
C PHE A 38 -2.99 -7.44 0.56
N GLY A 39 -2.66 -8.72 0.48
CA GLY A 39 -3.29 -9.76 1.29
C GLY A 39 -2.24 -10.55 2.07
N LYS A 40 -2.54 -11.81 2.41
CA LYS A 40 -1.73 -12.59 3.35
C LYS A 40 -0.31 -12.90 2.84
N ASP A 41 -0.20 -13.35 1.60
CA ASP A 41 1.01 -13.92 0.98
C ASP A 41 1.29 -13.32 -0.40
N LYS A 42 0.42 -12.42 -0.86
CA LYS A 42 0.45 -11.79 -2.17
C LYS A 42 0.03 -10.35 -2.08
N TYR A 43 0.44 -9.57 -3.07
CA TYR A 43 -0.14 -8.27 -3.36
C TYR A 43 -0.44 -8.17 -4.84
N PHE A 44 -1.39 -7.31 -5.22
CA PHE A 44 -1.68 -6.99 -6.60
C PHE A 44 -1.31 -5.55 -6.93
N LEU A 45 -1.00 -5.31 -8.20
CA LEU A 45 -0.94 -3.99 -8.82
C LEU A 45 -2.02 -3.95 -9.89
N PHE A 46 -2.93 -2.99 -9.78
CA PHE A 46 -4.02 -2.76 -10.73
C PHE A 46 -3.84 -1.39 -11.37
N ASP A 47 -3.81 -1.33 -12.68
CA ASP A 47 -3.73 -0.09 -13.44
C ASP A 47 -5.15 0.38 -13.77
N ILE A 48 -5.56 1.50 -13.19
CA ILE A 48 -6.90 2.08 -13.33
C ILE A 48 -7.19 2.50 -14.77
N ASN A 49 -6.17 2.91 -15.52
CA ASN A 49 -6.32 3.41 -16.89
C ASN A 49 -6.53 2.27 -17.89
N THR A 50 -5.91 1.11 -17.64
CA THR A 50 -5.97 -0.05 -18.56
C THR A 50 -6.87 -1.18 -18.07
N GLY A 51 -7.26 -1.17 -16.79
CA GLY A 51 -8.00 -2.27 -16.16
C GLY A 51 -7.19 -3.56 -15.96
N LYS A 52 -5.90 -3.54 -16.27
CA LYS A 52 -5.01 -4.71 -16.13
C LYS A 52 -4.46 -4.82 -14.72
N TYR A 53 -4.21 -6.04 -14.27
CA TYR A 53 -3.54 -6.28 -13.00
C TYR A 53 -2.40 -7.30 -13.11
N LYS A 54 -1.53 -7.26 -12.10
CA LYS A 54 -0.47 -8.25 -11.85
C LYS A 54 -0.54 -8.67 -10.40
N ILE A 55 -0.30 -9.95 -10.12
CA ILE A 55 -0.17 -10.47 -8.76
C ILE A 55 1.31 -10.79 -8.52
N LYS A 56 1.83 -10.39 -7.37
CA LYS A 56 3.21 -10.63 -6.94
C LYS A 56 3.21 -11.27 -5.55
N LYS A 57 4.24 -12.07 -5.27
CA LYS A 57 4.45 -12.67 -3.96
C LYS A 57 4.75 -11.60 -2.92
N TRP A 58 4.23 -11.79 -1.71
CA TRP A 58 4.45 -10.93 -0.55
C TRP A 58 4.87 -11.78 0.65
N ASP A 59 6.11 -11.64 1.09
CA ASP A 59 6.65 -12.36 2.25
C ASP A 59 6.60 -11.53 3.55
N GLY A 60 5.99 -10.34 3.51
CA GLY A 60 5.84 -9.51 4.70
C GLY A 60 4.92 -10.15 5.72
N LYS A 61 5.41 -10.36 6.94
CA LYS A 61 4.62 -10.96 8.02
C LYS A 61 3.34 -10.16 8.27
N ARG A 62 2.24 -10.90 8.44
CA ARG A 62 0.94 -10.34 8.82
C ARG A 62 1.05 -9.58 10.14
N VAL A 63 0.23 -8.54 10.26
CA VAL A 63 -0.14 -7.96 11.55
C VAL A 63 -1.31 -8.76 12.11
N ASN A 64 -1.22 -9.20 13.37
CA ASN A 64 -2.36 -9.70 14.12
C ASN A 64 -3.40 -8.59 14.21
N LEU A 65 -4.57 -8.84 13.62
CA LEU A 65 -5.84 -8.12 13.79
C LEU A 65 -5.88 -6.60 13.48
N CYS A 66 -4.77 -5.93 13.18
CA CYS A 66 -4.84 -4.54 12.70
C CYS A 66 -5.30 -4.54 11.24
N TRP A 67 -6.57 -4.20 11.04
CA TRP A 67 -7.28 -4.17 9.75
C TRP A 67 -6.81 -3.09 8.76
N ALA A 68 -5.63 -2.51 8.94
CA ALA A 68 -5.10 -1.53 8.01
C ALA A 68 -3.57 -1.62 8.00
N ALA A 69 -3.00 -2.34 7.04
CA ALA A 69 -1.66 -1.98 6.61
C ALA A 69 -1.79 -0.61 5.93
N ARG A 70 -1.28 0.43 6.59
CA ARG A 70 -1.32 1.80 6.07
C ARG A 70 -0.03 2.05 5.32
N GLY A 71 -0.18 2.40 4.05
CA GLY A 71 0.94 2.79 3.23
C GLY A 71 0.53 3.78 2.16
N SER A 72 1.52 4.37 1.53
CA SER A 72 1.32 5.41 0.53
C SER A 72 2.48 5.42 -0.46
N PHE A 73 2.20 5.91 -1.65
CA PHE A 73 3.18 6.06 -2.70
C PHE A 73 4.02 7.34 -2.55
N SER A 74 5.32 7.23 -2.78
CA SER A 74 6.20 8.33 -3.18
C SER A 74 6.41 8.23 -4.69
N GLY A 75 5.91 9.20 -5.44
CA GLY A 75 5.79 9.11 -6.90
C GLY A 75 5.00 7.88 -7.37
N ASN A 76 5.41 7.32 -8.52
CA ASN A 76 4.71 6.21 -9.19
C ASN A 76 5.37 4.84 -9.01
N ARG A 77 6.48 4.78 -8.26
CA ARG A 77 7.34 3.59 -8.17
C ARG A 77 7.46 3.03 -6.76
N TYR A 78 7.61 3.89 -5.76
CA TYR A 78 7.90 3.44 -4.40
C TYR A 78 6.67 3.48 -3.53
N PHE A 79 6.32 2.34 -2.95
CA PHE A 79 5.31 2.23 -1.92
C PHE A 79 5.97 2.14 -0.54
N TYR A 80 5.55 2.98 0.38
CA TYR A 80 6.01 2.97 1.77
C TYR A 80 4.87 2.44 2.64
N GLY A 81 5.15 1.40 3.42
CA GLY A 81 4.16 0.77 4.28
C GLY A 81 4.77 0.32 5.60
N ALA A 82 3.91 0.07 6.58
CA ALA A 82 4.30 -0.49 7.87
C ALA A 82 3.55 -1.79 8.16
N ILE A 83 4.25 -2.73 8.77
CA ILE A 83 3.76 -3.95 9.41
C ILE A 83 4.26 -3.99 10.86
N GLU A 84 3.84 -4.96 11.68
CA GLU A 84 4.12 -5.00 13.13
C GLU A 84 5.56 -4.66 13.48
N GLU A 85 6.49 -5.37 12.83
CA GLU A 85 7.90 -5.36 13.16
C GLU A 85 8.72 -4.42 12.27
N ASN A 86 8.16 -3.93 11.15
CA ASN A 86 8.96 -3.22 10.15
C ASN A 86 8.20 -2.09 9.46
N LEU A 87 8.88 -0.96 9.31
CA LEU A 87 8.63 -0.01 8.24
C LEU A 87 9.42 -0.44 7.00
N PHE A 88 8.78 -0.46 5.84
CA PHE A 88 9.40 -0.90 4.59
C PHE A 88 9.11 0.05 3.42
N ARG A 89 10.00 0.00 2.43
CA ARG A 89 9.78 0.51 1.08
C ARG A 89 9.74 -0.66 0.11
N LEU A 90 8.70 -0.74 -0.69
CA LEU A 90 8.57 -1.65 -1.82
C LEU A 90 8.80 -0.89 -3.12
N ASP A 91 9.73 -1.37 -3.93
CA ASP A 91 9.86 -0.99 -5.33
C ASP A 91 8.89 -1.84 -6.17
N ILE A 92 7.84 -1.23 -6.70
CA ILE A 92 6.80 -1.98 -7.42
C ILE A 92 7.28 -2.48 -8.80
N GLU A 93 8.36 -1.91 -9.35
CA GLU A 93 8.93 -2.33 -10.63
C GLU A 93 9.77 -3.59 -10.42
N THR A 94 10.73 -3.53 -9.49
CA THR A 94 11.69 -4.62 -9.22
C THR A 94 11.16 -5.70 -8.26
N ASN A 95 10.08 -5.42 -7.53
CA ASN A 95 9.58 -6.25 -6.42
C ASN A 95 10.55 -6.34 -5.22
N GLU A 96 11.50 -5.43 -5.11
CA GLU A 96 12.45 -5.40 -3.99
C GLU A 96 11.85 -4.70 -2.78
N VAL A 97 12.09 -5.29 -1.60
CA VAL A 97 11.66 -4.75 -0.31
C VAL A 97 12.88 -4.32 0.48
N LEU A 98 12.91 -3.04 0.85
CA LEU A 98 13.89 -2.48 1.76
C LEU A 98 13.24 -2.23 3.12
N ILE A 99 13.82 -2.78 4.19
CA ILE A 99 13.42 -2.47 5.56
C ILE A 99 14.09 -1.16 5.98
N LEU A 100 13.28 -0.16 6.33
CA LEU A 100 13.74 1.18 6.68
C LEU A 100 13.96 1.32 8.19
N ALA A 101 13.11 0.69 9.00
CA ALA A 101 13.20 0.70 10.46
C ALA A 101 12.48 -0.50 11.06
N LYS A 102 12.91 -0.90 12.26
CA LYS A 102 12.15 -1.81 13.13
C LYS A 102 11.08 -1.03 13.89
N THR A 103 9.93 -1.66 14.07
CA THR A 103 8.78 -1.08 14.75
C THR A 103 8.22 -2.06 15.77
N SER A 104 7.47 -1.55 16.75
CA SER A 104 6.69 -2.34 17.68
C SER A 104 5.25 -1.81 17.68
N GLY A 105 4.42 -2.36 16.79
CA GLY A 105 3.02 -1.95 16.68
C GLY A 105 2.78 -0.65 15.91
N THR A 106 3.61 -0.32 14.92
CA THR A 106 3.36 0.86 14.06
C THR A 106 2.06 0.70 13.29
N MET A 107 1.10 1.60 13.55
CA MET A 107 -0.24 1.53 12.94
C MET A 107 -0.50 2.62 11.89
N LEU A 108 0.41 3.57 11.69
CA LEU A 108 0.19 4.73 10.83
C LEU A 108 1.44 5.08 10.03
N VAL A 109 1.30 5.12 8.70
CA VAL A 109 2.19 5.86 7.80
C VAL A 109 1.33 6.92 7.13
N ARG A 110 1.64 8.20 7.36
CA ARG A 110 0.94 9.33 6.73
C ARG A 110 1.92 10.10 5.85
N LYS A 111 1.63 10.15 4.55
CA LYS A 111 2.34 11.02 3.61
C LYS A 111 2.02 12.48 3.93
N VAL A 112 3.05 13.28 4.18
CA VAL A 112 2.96 14.74 4.38
C VAL A 112 3.34 15.47 3.09
N SER A 113 4.33 14.97 2.38
CA SER A 113 4.70 15.40 1.03
C SER A 113 5.38 14.26 0.28
N GLU A 114 5.84 14.48 -0.95
CA GLU A 114 6.54 13.46 -1.75
C GLU A 114 7.70 12.77 -1.01
N LYS A 115 8.41 13.52 -0.16
CA LYS A 115 9.61 13.05 0.54
C LYS A 115 9.44 12.90 2.05
N HIS A 116 8.30 13.30 2.62
CA HIS A 116 8.12 13.36 4.07
C HIS A 116 6.97 12.47 4.51
N PHE A 117 7.26 11.55 5.43
CA PHE A 117 6.30 10.59 5.95
C PHE A 117 6.33 10.61 7.48
N LEU A 118 5.16 10.73 8.10
CA LEU A 118 4.98 10.59 9.53
C LEU A 118 4.59 9.15 9.85
N PHE A 119 5.11 8.63 10.96
CA PHE A 119 4.73 7.33 11.46
C PHE A 119 4.67 7.33 12.99
N ASP A 120 3.76 6.52 13.52
CA ASP A 120 3.70 6.24 14.96
C ASP A 120 4.66 5.10 15.30
N GLN A 121 5.59 5.37 16.20
CA GLN A 121 6.51 4.39 16.75
C GLN A 121 6.56 4.56 18.26
N GLU A 122 6.15 3.51 18.99
CA GLU A 122 6.31 3.41 20.44
C GLU A 122 5.66 4.59 21.20
N GLY A 123 4.50 5.05 20.75
CA GLY A 123 3.78 6.17 21.36
C GLY A 123 4.34 7.54 21.00
N SER A 124 5.23 7.62 20.00
CA SER A 124 5.79 8.86 19.48
C SER A 124 5.60 8.97 17.96
N VAL A 125 5.29 10.18 17.48
CA VAL A 125 5.26 10.45 16.03
C VAL A 125 6.66 10.79 15.57
N LYS A 126 7.18 10.01 14.63
CA LYS A 126 8.47 10.23 13.97
C LYS A 126 8.27 10.62 12.51
N MET A 127 9.25 11.35 11.96
CA MET A 127 9.29 11.73 10.56
C MET A 127 10.47 11.05 9.87
N ILE A 128 10.22 10.44 8.73
CA ILE A 128 11.28 10.03 7.79
C ILE A 128 11.25 10.99 6.61
N ILE A 129 12.45 11.46 6.28
CA ILE A 129 12.74 12.23 5.08
C ILE A 129 13.46 11.30 4.12
N ILE A 130 12.85 11.07 2.97
CA ILE A 130 13.43 10.24 1.92
C ILE A 130 14.29 11.15 1.03
N SER A 131 15.57 10.83 0.87
CA SER A 131 16.51 11.55 0.00
C SER A 131 16.11 11.44 -1.47
#